data_AF-A0A0D0AJR2-F1
#
_entry.id   AF-A0A0D0AJR2-F1
#
_cell.length_a   1.000
_cell.length_b   1.000
_cell.length_c   1.000
_cell.angle_alpha   90.00
_cell.angle_beta   90.00
_cell.angle_gamma   90.00
#
_symmetry.space_group_name_H-M   'P 1'
#
loop_
_entity.id
_entity.type
_entity.pdbx_description
1 polymer ?
#
loop_
_entity_poly.entity_id
_entity_poly.type
_entity_poly.pdbx_seq_one_letter_code
_entity_poly.pdbx_strand_id
1 'polypeptide(L)'
;MQLPSNNVMIPMPSEITLPCDGLKPEGFWVITVGQEVGVFFHWADVAERTNYVSGNVQKSYPSFQEALDVYTVKYNEGRVQAVPIPGGPFWPSPASPSSSSNSDELWSQVDDVSETMTHCDISY
;
A
#
# COMPACT_ATOMS: atom_id res chain seq x y z
N MET A 1 -13.28 -26.53 2.12
CA MET A 1 -12.68 -25.72 1.04
C MET A 1 -12.29 -24.40 1.67
N GLN A 2 -11.04 -24.25 2.08
CA GLN A 2 -10.55 -22.99 2.67
C GLN A 2 -10.26 -22.06 1.49
N LEU A 3 -11.07 -21.01 1.30
CA LEU A 3 -10.76 -19.97 0.32
C LEU A 3 -9.37 -19.39 0.65
N PRO A 4 -8.51 -19.12 -0.34
CA PRO A 4 -7.25 -18.45 -0.07
C PRO A 4 -7.57 -17.14 0.64
N SER A 5 -7.02 -16.96 1.84
CA SER A 5 -7.08 -15.71 2.57
C SER A 5 -6.32 -14.67 1.76
N ASN A 6 -7.02 -14.06 0.81
CA ASN A 6 -6.56 -12.89 0.08
C ASN A 6 -6.30 -11.81 1.13
N ASN A 7 -5.03 -11.67 1.50
CA ASN A 7 -4.58 -10.78 2.55
C ASN A 7 -4.68 -9.37 1.99
N VAL A 8 -5.85 -8.75 2.15
CA VAL A 8 -6.05 -7.38 1.71
C VAL A 8 -5.21 -6.49 2.63
N MET A 9 -4.14 -5.91 2.09
CA MET A 9 -3.27 -5.03 2.86
C MET A 9 -4.01 -3.72 3.14
N ILE A 10 -4.32 -3.50 4.41
CA ILE A 10 -4.82 -2.22 4.90
C ILE A 10 -3.60 -1.35 5.20
N PRO A 11 -3.39 -0.22 4.50
CA PRO A 11 -2.23 0.63 4.72
C PRO A 11 -2.22 1.15 6.16
N MET A 12 -1.05 1.12 6.78
CA MET A 12 -0.89 1.68 8.11
C MET A 12 -1.04 3.19 8.05
N PRO A 13 -1.63 3.83 9.08
CA PRO A 13 -1.76 5.28 9.12
C PRO A 13 -0.41 6.00 8.98
N SER A 14 0.69 5.42 9.46
CA SER A 14 2.04 5.98 9.32
C SER A 14 2.59 5.99 7.89
N GLU A 15 2.05 5.17 6.99
CA GLU A 15 2.43 5.13 5.56
C GLU A 15 1.62 6.14 4.73
N ILE A 16 0.51 6.61 5.26
CA ILE A 16 -0.33 7.60 4.61
C ILE A 16 0.35 8.96 4.72
N THR A 17 0.84 9.43 3.58
CA THR A 17 1.54 10.71 3.47
C THR A 17 0.80 11.63 2.50
N LEU A 18 0.98 12.94 2.69
CA LEU A 18 0.54 13.93 1.71
C LEU A 18 1.30 13.70 0.39
N PRO A 19 0.66 13.95 -0.77
CA PRO A 19 1.37 13.91 -2.03
C PRO A 19 2.44 15.00 -1.98
N CYS A 20 3.71 14.61 -2.07
CA CYS A 20 4.84 15.55 -2.09
C CYS A 20 4.86 16.39 -3.37
N ASP A 21 4.23 15.92 -4.43
CA ASP A 21 4.05 16.64 -5.67
C ASP A 21 3.01 17.74 -5.46
N GLY A 22 3.34 19.00 -5.78
CA GLY A 22 2.51 20.21 -5.60
C GLY A 22 1.17 20.24 -6.34
N LEU A 23 0.56 19.08 -6.57
CA LEU A 23 -0.83 18.86 -6.89
C LEU A 23 -1.71 19.43 -5.78
N LYS A 24 -2.58 20.35 -6.17
CA LYS A 24 -3.55 20.94 -5.26
C LYS A 24 -4.59 19.87 -4.91
N PRO A 25 -4.66 19.39 -3.66
CA PRO A 25 -5.68 18.42 -3.27
C PRO A 25 -7.06 19.06 -3.45
N GLU A 26 -7.98 18.33 -4.07
CA GLU A 26 -9.37 18.79 -4.23
C GLU A 26 -10.10 18.74 -2.88
N GLY A 27 -9.64 17.88 -1.97
CA GLY A 27 -10.15 17.65 -0.63
C GLY A 27 -9.39 16.50 0.03
N PHE A 28 -9.73 16.17 1.27
CA PHE A 28 -9.16 15.02 1.98
C PHE A 28 -10.26 14.00 2.23
N TRP A 29 -10.21 12.86 1.56
CA TRP A 29 -11.21 11.81 1.68
C TRP A 29 -10.64 10.59 2.37
N VAL A 30 -11.29 10.16 3.44
CA VAL A 30 -10.97 8.93 4.16
C VAL A 30 -11.90 7.84 3.66
N ILE A 31 -11.33 6.77 3.12
CA ILE A 31 -12.03 5.54 2.78
C ILE A 31 -11.73 4.52 3.87
N THR A 32 -12.76 4.18 4.64
CA THR A 32 -12.69 3.12 5.66
C THR A 32 -13.24 1.81 5.15
N VAL A 33 -14.20 1.84 4.21
CA VAL A 33 -14.71 0.64 3.54
C VAL A 33 -14.77 0.90 2.04
N GLY A 34 -14.01 0.11 1.28
CA GLY A 34 -13.84 0.24 -0.17
C GLY A 34 -12.98 -0.89 -0.72
N GLN A 35 -12.76 -0.94 -2.03
CA GLN A 35 -11.84 -1.88 -2.66
C GLN A 35 -10.42 -1.67 -2.14
N GLU A 36 -10.06 -0.40 -1.98
CA GLU A 36 -8.85 0.08 -1.32
C GLU A 36 -9.25 1.11 -0.27
N VAL A 37 -8.54 1.11 0.85
CA VAL A 37 -8.81 1.96 2.02
C VAL A 37 -7.60 2.84 2.28
N GLY A 38 -7.81 4.02 2.85
CA GLY A 38 -6.75 5.01 3.04
C GLY A 38 -7.27 6.44 2.97
N VAL A 39 -6.35 7.40 2.88
CA VAL A 39 -6.66 8.82 2.68
C VAL A 39 -6.27 9.23 1.26
N PHE A 40 -7.21 9.83 0.54
CA PHE A 40 -7.07 10.22 -0.85
C PHE A 40 -7.37 11.70 -1.03
N PHE A 41 -6.87 12.26 -2.13
CA PHE A 41 -6.84 13.71 -2.38
C PHE A 41 -7.66 14.15 -3.60
N HIS A 42 -8.29 13.21 -4.29
CA HIS A 42 -9.15 13.45 -5.45
C HIS A 42 -10.42 12.61 -5.36
N TRP A 43 -11.56 13.21 -5.72
CA TRP A 43 -12.83 12.48 -5.75
C TRP A 43 -12.83 11.34 -6.77
N ALA A 44 -12.18 11.52 -7.93
CA ALA A 44 -12.09 10.49 -8.96
C ALA A 44 -11.47 9.19 -8.42
N ASP A 45 -10.33 9.31 -7.72
CA ASP A 45 -9.64 8.19 -7.07
C ASP A 45 -10.52 7.46 -6.05
N VAL A 46 -11.27 8.23 -5.26
CA VAL A 46 -12.17 7.72 -4.22
C VAL A 46 -13.35 6.99 -4.83
N ALA A 47 -13.93 7.56 -5.88
CA ALA A 47 -15.06 6.99 -6.59
C ALA A 47 -14.68 5.64 -7.17
N GLU A 48 -13.54 5.51 -7.86
CA GLU A 48 -13.09 4.22 -8.42
C GLU A 48 -12.86 3.15 -7.36
N ARG A 49 -12.29 3.53 -6.21
CA ARG A 49 -12.00 2.62 -5.09
C ARG A 49 -13.22 2.24 -4.27
N THR A 50 -14.28 3.04 -4.30
CA THR A 50 -15.55 2.72 -3.62
C THR A 50 -16.60 2.16 -4.58
N ASN A 51 -16.36 2.24 -5.89
CA ASN A 51 -17.29 1.79 -6.91
C ASN A 51 -17.54 0.29 -6.75
N TYR A 52 -18.80 -0.11 -6.91
CA TYR A 52 -19.24 -1.50 -6.80
C TYR A 52 -19.01 -2.19 -5.44
N VAL A 53 -18.65 -1.43 -4.38
CA VAL A 53 -18.57 -1.95 -3.00
C VAL A 53 -19.87 -1.66 -2.26
N SER A 54 -20.57 -2.71 -1.86
CA SER A 54 -21.78 -2.59 -1.06
C SER A 54 -21.43 -2.17 0.37
N GLY A 55 -22.04 -1.09 0.86
CA GLY A 55 -21.75 -0.56 2.20
C GLY A 55 -20.42 0.19 2.29
N ASN A 56 -19.95 0.78 1.19
CA ASN A 56 -18.78 1.64 1.23
C ASN A 56 -18.94 2.77 2.27
N VAL A 57 -17.82 3.13 2.89
CA VAL A 57 -17.77 4.17 3.91
C VAL A 57 -16.62 5.09 3.58
N GLN A 58 -16.99 6.20 2.98
CA GLN A 58 -16.10 7.31 2.62
C GLN A 58 -16.57 8.59 3.30
N LYS A 59 -15.62 9.40 3.77
CA LYS A 59 -15.94 10.70 4.37
C LYS A 59 -14.86 11.72 4.03
N SER A 60 -15.28 12.90 3.59
CA SER A 60 -14.39 14.02 3.35
C SER A 60 -14.18 14.85 4.62
N TYR A 61 -12.99 15.44 4.72
CA TYR A 61 -12.54 16.28 5.81
C TYR A 61 -11.85 17.53 5.25
N PRO A 62 -11.87 18.65 5.99
CA PRO A 62 -11.28 19.91 5.57
C PRO A 62 -9.74 19.91 5.65
N SER A 63 -9.13 18.94 6.35
CA SER A 63 -7.70 18.90 6.59
C SER A 63 -7.16 17.47 6.60
N PHE A 64 -5.95 17.28 6.07
CA PHE A 64 -5.28 15.98 6.06
C PHE A 64 -5.07 15.43 7.46
N GLN A 65 -4.67 16.27 8.41
CA GLN A 65 -4.41 15.82 9.77
C GLN A 65 -5.69 15.29 10.45
N GLU A 66 -6.84 15.92 10.20
CA GLU A 66 -8.14 15.45 10.69
C GLU A 66 -8.55 14.14 9.99
N ALA A 67 -8.33 14.06 8.68
CA ALA A 67 -8.56 12.83 7.91
C ALA A 67 -7.71 11.66 8.42
N LEU A 68 -6.43 11.91 8.68
CA LEU A 68 -5.47 10.91 9.16
C LEU A 68 -5.76 10.48 10.60
N ASP A 69 -6.11 11.42 11.48
CA ASP A 69 -6.50 11.11 12.85
C ASP A 69 -7.74 10.20 12.86
N VAL A 70 -8.78 10.56 12.09
CA VAL A 70 -9.98 9.73 11.98
C VAL A 70 -9.67 8.37 11.37
N TYR A 71 -8.86 8.31 10.30
CA TYR A 71 -8.43 7.03 9.73
C TYR A 71 -7.70 6.18 10.76
N THR A 72 -6.78 6.78 11.53
CA THR A 72 -6.01 6.12 12.59
C THR A 72 -6.93 5.55 13.66
N VAL A 73 -7.89 6.34 14.15
CA VAL A 73 -8.89 5.87 15.12
C VAL A 73 -9.66 4.68 14.53
N LYS A 74 -10.14 4.79 13.29
CA LYS A 74 -10.90 3.72 12.63
C LYS A 74 -10.07 2.46 12.40
N TYR A 75 -8.79 2.62 12.09
CA TYR A 75 -7.83 1.54 11.92
C TYR A 75 -7.62 0.79 13.25
N ASN A 76 -7.40 1.53 14.34
CA ASN A 76 -7.25 0.96 15.69
C ASN A 76 -8.54 0.30 16.20
N GLU A 77 -9.71 0.83 15.84
CA GLU A 77 -11.01 0.22 16.13
C GLU A 77 -11.29 -1.04 15.28
N GLY A 78 -10.46 -1.37 14.29
CA GLY A 78 -10.71 -2.45 13.34
C GLY A 78 -11.94 -2.21 12.44
N ARG A 79 -12.31 -0.94 12.25
CA ARG A 79 -13.45 -0.50 11.42
C ARG A 79 -13.04 -0.23 9.97
N VAL A 80 -11.75 -0.35 9.65
CA VAL A 80 -11.24 -0.24 8.29
C VAL A 80 -11.29 -1.62 7.64
N GLN A 81 -11.98 -1.73 6.52
CA GLN A 81 -12.17 -2.98 5.79
C GLN A 81 -12.02 -2.75 4.29
N ALA A 82 -10.95 -3.29 3.73
CA ALA A 82 -10.76 -3.31 2.29
C ALA A 82 -11.42 -4.57 1.70
N VAL A 83 -12.38 -4.37 0.80
CA VAL A 83 -13.18 -5.39 0.12
C VAL A 83 -12.96 -5.23 -1.39
N PRO A 84 -11.81 -5.67 -1.91
CA PRO A 84 -11.52 -5.60 -3.33
C PRO A 84 -12.44 -6.54 -4.10
N ILE A 85 -12.70 -6.23 -5.37
CA ILE A 85 -13.60 -7.01 -6.21
C ILE A 85 -12.82 -8.15 -6.87
N PRO A 86 -13.32 -9.41 -6.84
CA PRO A 86 -12.68 -10.52 -7.54
C PRO A 86 -12.35 -10.22 -9.00
N GLY A 87 -11.07 -10.27 -9.36
CA GLY A 87 -10.59 -9.97 -10.73
C GLY A 87 -10.59 -8.49 -11.11
N GLY A 88 -10.87 -7.59 -10.17
CA GLY A 88 -10.76 -6.15 -10.35
C GLY A 88 -9.32 -5.64 -10.26
N PRO A 89 -9.09 -4.35 -10.58
CA PRO A 89 -7.75 -3.74 -10.57
C PRO A 89 -7.11 -3.71 -9.18
N PHE A 90 -7.94 -3.69 -8.13
CA PHE A 90 -7.51 -3.70 -6.72
C PHE A 90 -7.57 -5.11 -6.09
N TRP A 91 -7.89 -6.14 -6.89
CA TRP A 91 -7.90 -7.51 -6.37
C TRP A 91 -6.47 -7.91 -5.99
N PRO A 92 -6.21 -8.34 -4.74
CA PRO A 92 -4.92 -8.86 -4.37
C PRO A 92 -4.67 -10.08 -5.23
N SER A 93 -3.79 -9.92 -6.21
CA SER A 93 -3.32 -11.05 -7.00
C SER A 93 -2.58 -11.96 -6.02
N PRO A 94 -2.85 -13.28 -6.01
CA PRO A 94 -2.03 -14.20 -5.24
C PRO A 94 -0.60 -14.01 -5.75
N ALA A 95 0.24 -13.37 -4.93
CA ALA A 95 1.57 -12.99 -5.34
C ALA A 95 2.29 -14.22 -5.90
N SER A 96 2.67 -14.15 -7.18
CA SER A 96 4.01 -14.63 -7.49
C SER A 96 4.93 -13.74 -6.64
N PRO A 97 5.76 -14.30 -5.75
CA PRO A 97 6.57 -13.49 -4.85
C PRO A 97 7.50 -12.59 -5.67
N SER A 98 7.74 -11.38 -5.15
CA SER A 98 8.83 -10.44 -5.47
C SER A 98 8.44 -9.23 -6.32
N SER A 99 8.26 -8.08 -5.64
CA SER A 99 8.93 -6.82 -5.99
C SER A 99 9.05 -5.94 -4.73
N SER A 100 9.56 -6.52 -3.65
CA SER A 100 10.28 -5.72 -2.64
C SER A 100 11.74 -5.81 -3.01
N SER A 101 12.29 -4.73 -3.56
CA SER A 101 13.73 -4.54 -3.68
C SER A 101 14.36 -4.66 -2.29
N ASN A 102 14.94 -5.81 -1.97
CA ASN A 102 16.02 -5.94 -1.00
C ASN A 102 17.15 -6.65 -1.75
N SER A 103 18.11 -5.85 -2.19
CA SER A 103 19.28 -6.27 -2.94
C SER A 103 20.38 -6.75 -1.99
N ASP A 104 20.06 -7.61 -1.01
CA ASP A 104 20.96 -7.78 0.14
C ASP A 104 21.02 -9.22 0.69
N GLU A 105 20.82 -10.27 -0.12
CA GLU A 105 20.95 -11.65 0.37
C GLU A 105 21.49 -12.66 -0.66
N LEU A 106 22.38 -12.23 -1.57
CA LEU A 106 22.96 -13.10 -2.61
C LEU A 106 24.35 -13.69 -2.29
N TRP A 107 24.91 -13.52 -1.08
CA TRP A 107 26.28 -13.95 -0.79
C TRP A 107 26.52 -14.52 0.62
N SER A 108 25.64 -15.36 1.13
CA SER A 108 25.98 -16.12 2.34
C SER A 108 25.75 -17.61 2.18
N GLN A 109 26.88 -18.31 2.02
CA GLN A 109 27.13 -19.71 2.33
C GLN A 109 27.04 -20.69 1.16
N VAL A 110 28.05 -20.65 0.30
CA VAL A 110 28.89 -21.83 0.10
C VAL A 110 30.35 -21.42 0.26
N ASP A 111 30.89 -21.76 1.42
CA ASP A 111 32.33 -21.80 1.66
C ASP A 111 32.94 -22.96 0.85
N ASP A 112 34.19 -22.79 0.44
CA ASP A 112 35.07 -23.76 -0.23
C ASP A 112 34.92 -23.93 -1.77
N VAL A 113 35.68 -23.14 -2.53
CA VAL A 113 36.80 -23.66 -3.35
C VAL A 113 37.53 -22.52 -4.09
N SER A 114 38.80 -22.36 -3.72
CA SER A 114 39.95 -22.04 -4.59
C SER A 114 40.00 -20.70 -5.38
N GLU A 115 40.86 -19.82 -4.86
CA GLU A 115 41.95 -19.14 -5.59
C GLU A 115 41.68 -18.21 -6.79
N THR A 116 42.23 -16.98 -6.64
CA THR A 116 42.75 -16.05 -7.66
C THR A 116 41.68 -15.33 -8.50
N MET A 117 41.72 -14.02 -8.77
CA MET A 117 42.86 -13.20 -9.19
C MET A 117 42.41 -11.71 -9.22
N THR A 118 43.21 -10.82 -8.61
CA THR A 118 43.47 -9.38 -8.92
C THR A 118 42.33 -8.46 -9.44
N HIS A 119 41.93 -7.46 -8.65
CA HIS A 119 42.48 -6.08 -8.57
C HIS A 119 41.79 -5.11 -9.56
N CYS A 120 40.94 -4.23 -9.05
CA CYS A 120 40.46 -3.06 -9.80
C CYS A 120 41.29 -1.84 -9.41
N ASP A 121 42.24 -1.48 -10.28
CA ASP A 121 42.86 -0.16 -10.27
C ASP A 121 41.79 0.90 -10.56
N ILE A 122 41.65 1.83 -9.62
CA ILE A 122 40.97 3.11 -9.80
C ILE A 122 41.99 4.06 -10.42
N SER A 123 41.70 4.58 -11.61
CA SER A 123 42.41 5.77 -12.12
C SER A 123 41.45 6.94 -12.17
N TYR A 124 41.88 8.04 -11.56
CA TYR A 124 41.23 9.35 -11.53
C TYR A 124 41.50 10.12 -12.82
#